data_AF-A0AAW0GG48-F1
#
_entry.id   AF-A0AAW0GG48-F1
#
_cell.length_a   1.000
_cell.length_b   1.000
_cell.length_c   1.000
_cell.angle_alpha   90.00
_cell.angle_beta   90.00
_cell.angle_gamma   90.00
#
_symmetry.space_group_name_H-M   'P 1'
#
loop_
_entity.id
_entity.type
_entity.pdbx_description
1 polymer ?
#
loop_
_entity_poly.entity_id
_entity_poly.type
_entity_poly.pdbx_seq_one_letter_code
_entity_poly.pdbx_strand_id
1 'polypeptide(L)'
;MSLSISKPWILNYLTEVAESQGPNLASVKPSSKGKKVQLIGSVSKFLTRQQPGDDSWVWAKISDKEHSIPVRFSKEAIRACMRHVLDEAVAS
;
A
#
# COMPACT_ATOMS: atom_id res chain seq x y z
N MET A 1 -10.49 11.52 17.22
CA MET A 1 -11.24 10.28 16.97
C MET A 1 -10.25 9.19 16.57
N SER A 2 -10.20 8.05 17.24
CA SER A 2 -9.19 7.02 16.94
C SER A 2 -9.59 6.24 15.67
N LEU A 3 -8.82 6.41 14.61
CA LEU A 3 -8.96 5.67 13.35
C LEU A 3 -8.45 4.22 13.56
N SER A 4 -9.22 3.42 14.28
CA SER A 4 -8.83 2.05 14.57
C SER A 4 -9.07 1.14 13.37
N ILE A 5 -8.04 0.41 12.94
CA ILE A 5 -8.23 -0.78 12.09
C ILE A 5 -9.03 -1.78 12.92
N SER A 6 -10.27 -2.05 12.50
CA SER A 6 -11.24 -2.84 13.27
C SER A 6 -11.04 -4.35 13.12
N LYS A 7 -10.42 -4.82 12.02
CA LYS A 7 -10.19 -6.25 11.79
C LYS A 7 -8.95 -6.49 10.93
N PRO A 8 -8.01 -7.34 11.38
CA PRO A 8 -6.93 -7.86 10.55
C PRO A 8 -7.50 -8.58 9.32
N TRP A 9 -6.85 -8.40 8.17
CA TRP A 9 -7.34 -8.88 6.88
C TRP A 9 -6.24 -9.43 5.97
N ILE A 10 -4.97 -9.09 6.20
CA ILE A 10 -3.87 -9.40 5.29
C ILE A 10 -3.75 -10.91 5.07
N LEU A 11 -3.76 -11.70 6.15
CA LEU A 11 -3.65 -13.16 6.08
C LEU A 11 -4.79 -13.77 5.25
N ASN A 12 -6.05 -13.49 5.63
CA ASN A 12 -7.21 -14.04 4.93
C ASN A 12 -7.20 -13.65 3.45
N TYR A 13 -6.86 -12.41 3.13
CA TYR A 13 -6.76 -11.95 1.75
C TYR A 13 -5.71 -12.71 0.95
N LEU A 14 -4.52 -12.95 1.52
CA LEU A 14 -3.47 -13.70 0.85
C LEU A 14 -3.84 -15.17 0.68
N THR A 15 -4.48 -15.78 1.68
CA THR A 15 -4.99 -17.15 1.60
C THR A 15 -6.05 -17.28 0.49
N GLU A 16 -7.05 -16.40 0.46
CA GLU A 16 -8.08 -16.38 -0.60
C GLU A 16 -7.47 -16.21 -1.99
N VAL A 17 -6.47 -15.34 -2.13
CA VAL A 17 -5.75 -15.15 -3.40
C VAL A 17 -5.00 -16.41 -3.80
N ALA A 18 -4.29 -17.04 -2.87
CA ALA A 18 -3.54 -18.27 -3.14
C ALA A 18 -4.47 -19.44 -3.50
N GLU A 19 -5.59 -19.59 -2.79
CA GLU A 19 -6.58 -20.63 -3.07
C GLU A 19 -7.28 -20.42 -4.43
N SER A 20 -7.55 -19.17 -4.81
CA SER A 20 -8.30 -18.87 -6.04
C SER A 20 -7.46 -18.75 -7.30
N GLN A 21 -6.20 -18.31 -7.21
CA GLN A 21 -5.32 -18.06 -8.36
C GLN A 21 -4.10 -18.99 -8.40
N GLY A 22 -3.86 -19.77 -7.34
CA GLY A 22 -2.70 -20.65 -7.23
C GLY A 22 -1.38 -19.85 -7.32
N PRO A 23 -0.38 -20.33 -8.08
CA PRO A 23 0.93 -19.68 -8.17
C PRO A 23 0.94 -18.40 -9.03
N ASN A 24 -0.12 -18.11 -9.79
CA ASN A 24 -0.14 -16.95 -10.69
C ASN A 24 -0.62 -15.68 -9.98
N LEU A 25 0.23 -15.10 -9.13
CA LEU A 25 -0.08 -13.86 -8.43
C LEU A 25 -0.19 -12.64 -9.35
N ALA A 26 0.32 -12.73 -10.59
CA ALA A 26 0.25 -11.65 -11.56
C ALA A 26 -1.16 -11.48 -12.16
N SER A 27 -2.02 -12.51 -12.10
CA SER A 27 -3.41 -12.42 -12.58
C SER A 27 -4.38 -11.86 -11.55
N VAL A 28 -3.91 -11.54 -10.34
CA VAL A 28 -4.75 -11.00 -9.27
C VAL A 28 -5.30 -9.64 -9.69
N LYS A 29 -6.62 -9.57 -9.82
CA LYS A 29 -7.31 -8.32 -10.19
C LYS A 29 -7.24 -7.32 -9.03
N PRO A 30 -7.08 -6.01 -9.32
CA PRO A 30 -7.17 -4.98 -8.30
C PRO A 30 -8.50 -5.04 -7.54
N SER A 31 -8.44 -4.96 -6.21
CA SER A 31 -9.64 -4.89 -5.36
C SER A 31 -10.33 -3.54 -5.54
N SER A 32 -11.63 -3.55 -5.87
CA SER A 32 -12.46 -2.33 -5.92
C SER A 32 -12.77 -1.77 -4.54
N LYS A 33 -12.70 -2.61 -3.49
CA LYS A 33 -12.86 -2.19 -2.10
C LYS A 33 -11.52 -1.74 -1.52
N GLY A 34 -11.47 -0.50 -1.05
CA GLY A 34 -10.34 0.04 -0.29
C GLY A 34 -10.22 -0.67 1.07
N LYS A 35 -8.98 -1.00 1.46
CA LYS A 35 -8.68 -1.63 2.74
C LYS A 35 -7.85 -0.67 3.60
N LYS A 36 -8.18 -0.56 4.88
CA LYS A 36 -7.46 0.30 5.84
C LYS A 36 -6.25 -0.45 6.41
N VAL A 37 -5.11 0.23 6.46
CA VAL A 37 -3.84 -0.28 6.98
C VAL A 37 -3.05 0.85 7.64
N GLN A 38 -2.12 0.47 8.51
CA GLN A 38 -1.15 1.37 9.11
C GLN A 38 0.15 1.31 8.29
N LEU A 39 0.67 2.47 7.91
CA LEU A 39 2.03 2.59 7.41
C LEU A 39 2.98 2.56 8.62
N ILE A 40 3.69 1.46 8.80
CA ILE A 40 4.58 1.25 9.95
C ILE A 40 6.06 1.47 9.61
N GLY A 41 6.38 1.74 8.35
CA GLY A 41 7.72 2.13 7.93
C GLY A 41 7.80 2.38 6.44
N SER A 42 8.61 3.36 6.03
CA SER A 42 9.01 3.51 4.63
C SER A 42 10.29 2.73 4.40
N VAL A 43 10.25 1.74 3.51
CA VAL A 43 11.44 0.98 3.09
C VAL A 43 12.27 1.80 2.09
N SER A 44 11.70 2.90 1.58
CA SER A 44 12.29 3.73 0.55
C SER A 44 13.52 4.54 0.98
N LYS A 45 13.81 4.67 2.29
CA LYS A 45 15.02 5.40 2.72
C LYS A 45 16.33 4.67 2.44
N PHE A 46 16.30 3.35 2.15
CA PHE A 46 17.53 2.56 2.09
C PHE A 46 17.78 1.78 0.80
N LEU A 47 16.80 1.55 -0.09
CA LEU A 47 16.98 0.57 -1.17
C LEU A 47 16.87 1.10 -2.61
N THR A 48 16.57 2.38 -2.83
CA THR A 48 16.52 2.91 -4.20
C THR A 48 16.92 4.38 -4.21
N ARG A 49 18.18 4.64 -4.58
CA ARG A 49 18.63 5.99 -4.95
C ARG A 49 17.82 6.40 -6.16
N GLN A 50 16.80 7.24 -5.98
CA GLN A 50 16.00 7.77 -7.07
C GLN A 50 16.93 8.51 -8.04
N GLN A 51 17.13 7.96 -9.23
CA GLN A 51 17.79 8.69 -10.31
C GLN A 51 16.74 9.51 -11.08
N PRO A 52 17.07 10.73 -11.52
CA PRO A 52 16.19 11.50 -12.38
C PRO A 52 15.91 10.70 -13.66
N GLY A 53 14.64 10.34 -13.90
CA GLY A 53 14.21 9.56 -15.06
C GLY A 53 13.78 8.13 -14.75
N ASP A 54 14.04 7.61 -13.54
CA ASP A 54 13.66 6.24 -13.18
C ASP A 54 12.17 6.13 -12.81
N ASP A 55 11.58 4.98 -13.15
CA ASP A 55 10.24 4.57 -12.72
C ASP A 55 10.21 4.26 -11.22
N SER A 56 10.32 5.33 -10.43
CA SER A 56 10.52 5.27 -8.98
C SER A 56 9.25 4.78 -8.27
N TRP A 57 9.15 3.48 -8.07
CA TRP A 57 8.13 2.88 -7.21
C TRP A 57 8.48 3.10 -5.75
N VAL A 58 7.50 3.47 -4.92
CA VAL A 58 7.72 3.65 -3.48
C VAL A 58 7.43 2.35 -2.75
N TRP A 59 8.44 1.85 -2.05
CA TRP A 59 8.32 0.69 -1.18
C TRP A 59 8.03 1.12 0.26
N ALA A 60 7.03 0.48 0.87
CA ALA A 60 6.67 0.70 2.26
C ALA A 60 6.34 -0.63 2.94
N LYS A 61 6.32 -0.61 4.27
CA LYS A 61 5.81 -1.69 5.09
C LYS A 61 4.48 -1.25 5.70
N ILE A 62 3.45 -2.05 5.45
CA ILE A 62 2.13 -1.84 6.03
C ILE A 62 1.85 -2.90 7.09
N SER A 63 0.94 -2.59 8.01
CA SER A 63 0.42 -3.51 9.00
C SER A 63 -1.10 -3.37 9.14
N ASP A 64 -1.78 -4.48 9.40
CA ASP A 64 -3.17 -4.51 9.84
C ASP A 64 -3.32 -4.70 11.36
N LYS A 65 -2.24 -4.44 12.11
CA LYS A 65 -2.00 -4.68 13.55
C LYS A 65 -1.61 -6.10 13.95
N GLU A 66 -1.86 -7.10 13.11
CA GLU A 66 -1.52 -8.49 13.41
C GLU A 66 -0.42 -8.99 12.48
N HIS A 67 -0.55 -8.68 11.19
CA HIS A 67 0.38 -9.04 10.15
C HIS A 67 1.01 -7.78 9.56
N SER A 68 2.21 -7.93 9.00
CA SER A 68 2.89 -6.85 8.30
C SER A 68 3.53 -7.35 7.02
N ILE A 69 3.34 -6.62 5.94
CA ILE A 69 3.88 -7.00 4.62
C ILE A 69 4.54 -5.79 3.93
N PRO A 70 5.56 -6.03 3.09
CA PRO A 70 6.05 -5.02 2.17
C PRO A 70 5.03 -4.80 1.06
N VAL A 71 4.84 -3.53 0.68
CA VAL A 71 3.99 -3.12 -0.44
C VAL A 71 4.73 -2.13 -1.31
N ARG A 72 4.32 -2.11 -2.58
CA ARG A 72 4.83 -1.21 -3.60
C ARG A 72 3.71 -0.31 -4.09
N PHE A 73 3.88 0.99 -3.97
CA PHE A 73 2.95 1.99 -4.50
C PHE A 73 3.34 2.37 -5.92
N SER A 74 2.32 2.45 -6.80
CA SER A 74 2.51 2.97 -8.16
C SER A 74 2.67 4.49 -8.16
N LYS A 75 3.20 5.04 -9.25
CA LYS A 75 3.35 6.49 -9.43
C LYS A 75 2.02 7.22 -9.35
N GLU A 76 0.98 6.62 -9.91
CA GLU A 76 -0.38 7.16 -9.94
C GLU A 76 -0.94 7.24 -8.53
N ALA A 77 -0.74 6.19 -7.72
CA ALA A 77 -1.18 6.17 -6.32
C ALA A 77 -0.47 7.25 -5.49
N ILE A 78 0.83 7.44 -5.69
CA ILE A 78 1.60 8.50 -5.01
C ILE A 78 1.13 9.88 -5.44
N ARG A 79 0.96 10.12 -6.75
CA ARG A 79 0.46 11.40 -7.28
C ARG A 79 -0.95 11.70 -6.79
N ALA A 80 -1.83 10.70 -6.71
CA ALA A 80 -3.17 10.85 -6.16
C ALA A 80 -3.13 11.22 -4.66
N CYS A 81 -2.29 10.53 -3.88
CA CYS A 81 -2.07 10.84 -2.47
C CYS A 81 -1.56 12.27 -2.28
N MET A 82 -0.53 12.68 -3.04
CA MET A 82 0.04 14.04 -2.96
C MET A 82 -0.98 15.12 -3.32
N ARG A 83 -1.85 14.89 -4.31
CA ARG A 83 -2.94 15.83 -4.63
C ARG A 83 -3.91 16.00 -3.47
N HIS A 84 -4.36 14.90 -2.86
CA HIS A 84 -5.25 14.96 -1.70
C HIS A 84 -4.61 15.67 -0.49
N VAL A 85 -3.32 15.42 -0.23
CA VAL A 85 -2.60 16.08 0.87
C VAL A 85 -2.47 17.60 0.62
N LEU A 86 -2.24 18.01 -0.63
CA LEU A 86 -2.18 19.43 -0.99
C LEU A 86 -3.55 20.11 -0.90
N ASP A 87 -4.63 19.44 -1.33
CA ASP A 87 -5.99 19.98 -1.20
C ASP A 87 -6.40 20.16 0.27
N GLU A 88 -6.05 19.21 1.16
CA GLU A 88 -6.29 19.37 2.60
C GLU A 88 -5.46 20.48 3.24
N ALA A 89 -4.23 20.71 2.75
CA ALA A 89 -3.35 21.76 3.26
C ALA A 89 -3.72 23.17 2.77
N VAL A 90 -4.38 23.30 1.62
CA VAL A 90 -4.89 24.58 1.09
C VAL A 90 -6.25 24.95 1.68
N ALA A 91 -6.99 23.95 2.19
CA ALA A 91 -8.29 24.15 2.84
C ALA A 91 -8.21 24.40 4.37
N SER A 92 -7.00 24.44 4.95
CA SER A 92 -6.75 24.78 6.37
C SER A 92 -6.06 26.14 6.49
#